data_AF-A0A9L0TPW5-F1
#
_entry.id   AF-A0A9L0TPW5-F1
#
_cell.length_a   1.000
_cell.length_b   1.000
_cell.length_c   1.000
_cell.angle_alpha   90.00
_cell.angle_beta   90.00
_cell.angle_gamma   90.00
#
_symmetry.space_group_name_H-M   'P 1'
#
loop_
_entity.id
_entity.type
_entity.pdbx_description
1 polymer ?
#
loop_
_entity_poly.entity_id
_entity_poly.type
_entity_poly.pdbx_seq_one_letter_code
_entity_poly.pdbx_strand_id
1 'polypeptide(L)'
;MFFSQAGARPRTWEATPSERKKWVEVFKACDEDNKGYLSREDFKVAVVTLFGYKPSKIEANSVMSSINPNTSGILLGEFLNIVRKKKEAQLYRNEIRHIFTAFDRHYRGYLTLEDFQKAFKRVAPKLPERIILEVFSLPTLSAYLPSLVATCRWRKSGQSRN
;
A
#
# COMPACT_ATOMS: atom_id res chain seq x y z
N MET A 1 34.03 -1.89 17.14
CA MET A 1 33.33 -2.47 15.96
C MET A 1 31.87 -2.61 16.31
N PHE A 2 30.98 -1.78 15.77
CA PHE A 2 29.54 -1.91 15.93
C PHE A 2 28.90 -1.86 14.54
N PHE A 3 28.75 -3.02 13.92
CA PHE A 3 27.82 -3.17 12.81
C PHE A 3 26.45 -3.47 13.42
N SER A 4 25.67 -2.41 13.67
CA SER A 4 24.25 -2.59 13.97
C SER A 4 23.60 -3.24 12.76
N GLN A 5 23.07 -4.44 12.95
CA GLN A 5 22.20 -5.12 12.01
C GLN A 5 21.10 -4.16 11.55
N ALA A 6 21.20 -3.67 10.32
CA ALA A 6 20.06 -3.12 9.60
C ALA A 6 19.20 -4.29 9.12
N GLY A 7 18.59 -5.00 10.08
CA GLY A 7 17.45 -5.84 9.76
C GLY A 7 16.36 -4.92 9.24
N ALA A 8 15.97 -5.10 7.98
CA ALA A 8 14.75 -4.52 7.44
C ALA A 8 13.58 -5.07 8.26
N ARG A 9 13.28 -4.43 9.39
CA ARG A 9 12.01 -4.62 10.07
C ARG A 9 10.95 -4.27 9.03
N PRO A 10 10.00 -5.17 8.70
CA PRO A 10 8.77 -4.72 8.09
C PRO A 10 8.27 -3.62 9.02
N ARG A 11 8.06 -2.40 8.50
CA ARG A 11 7.39 -1.38 9.30
C ARG A 11 5.95 -1.86 9.45
N THR A 12 5.71 -2.77 10.40
CA THR A 12 4.38 -3.20 10.78
C THR A 12 3.74 -1.97 11.36
N TRP A 13 2.93 -1.29 10.53
CA TRP A 13 2.12 -0.20 11.01
C TRP A 13 1.12 -0.78 12.02
N GLU A 14 1.24 -0.34 13.27
CA GLU A 14 0.26 -0.64 14.30
C GLU A 14 -0.71 0.52 14.43
N ALA A 15 -2.00 0.21 14.40
CA ALA A 15 -3.04 1.20 14.59
C ALA A 15 -2.96 1.77 16.02
N THR A 16 -3.02 3.09 16.13
CA THR A 16 -3.10 3.76 17.42
C THR A 16 -4.37 3.31 18.18
N PRO A 17 -4.38 3.36 19.52
CA PRO A 17 -5.59 3.04 20.30
C PRO A 17 -6.82 3.84 19.85
N SER A 18 -6.63 5.10 19.48
CA SER A 18 -7.66 6.00 18.97
C SER A 18 -8.21 5.55 17.62
N GLU A 19 -7.36 5.12 16.69
CA GLU A 19 -7.81 4.57 15.40
C GLU A 19 -8.57 3.26 15.59
N ARG A 20 -8.07 2.37 16.44
CA ARG A 20 -8.76 1.11 16.75
C ARG A 20 -10.13 1.38 17.34
N LYS A 21 -10.25 2.35 18.26
CA LYS A 21 -11.53 2.77 18.84
C LYS A 21 -12.50 3.25 17.75
N LYS A 22 -12.03 4.11 16.84
CA LYS A 22 -12.84 4.57 15.70
C LYS A 22 -13.33 3.41 14.82
N TRP A 23 -12.51 2.38 14.60
CA TRP A 23 -12.93 1.22 13.80
C TRP A 23 -14.03 0.42 14.50
N VAL A 24 -13.91 0.25 15.82
CA VAL A 24 -14.97 -0.40 16.63
C VAL A 24 -16.26 0.42 16.61
N GLU A 25 -16.18 1.74 16.71
CA GLU A 25 -17.35 2.63 16.62
C GLU A 25 -18.06 2.51 15.28
N VAL A 26 -17.31 2.49 14.17
CA VAL A 26 -17.89 2.30 12.84
C VAL A 26 -18.53 0.92 12.70
N PHE A 27 -17.90 -0.13 13.23
CA PHE A 27 -18.50 -1.46 13.23
C PHE A 27 -19.86 -1.45 13.93
N LYS A 28 -19.93 -0.91 15.14
CA LYS A 28 -21.18 -0.82 15.92
C LYS A 28 -22.25 0.03 15.24
N ALA A 29 -21.84 1.11 14.57
CA ALA A 29 -22.77 1.96 13.83
C ALA A 29 -23.33 1.30 12.56
N CYS A 30 -22.63 0.31 12.00
CA CYS A 30 -23.06 -0.42 10.80
C CYS A 30 -23.74 -1.76 11.11
N ASP A 31 -23.55 -2.32 12.31
CA ASP A 31 -24.23 -3.52 12.77
C ASP A 31 -25.69 -3.20 13.15
N GLU A 32 -26.53 -3.05 12.12
CA GLU A 32 -27.97 -2.88 12.28
C GLU A 32 -28.52 -4.05 13.10
N ASP A 33 -29.30 -3.73 14.15
CA ASP A 33 -29.88 -4.66 15.12
C ASP A 33 -28.92 -5.30 16.14
N ASN A 34 -27.66 -4.85 16.23
CA ASN A 34 -26.65 -5.40 17.16
C ASN A 34 -26.48 -6.93 17.02
N LYS A 35 -26.45 -7.43 15.78
CA LYS A 35 -26.33 -8.85 15.46
C LYS A 35 -24.97 -9.43 15.86
N GLY A 36 -23.97 -8.58 16.04
CA GLY A 36 -22.58 -8.94 16.31
C GLY A 36 -21.76 -9.22 15.05
N TYR A 37 -22.33 -9.00 13.86
CA TYR A 37 -21.67 -9.23 12.57
C TYR A 37 -22.16 -8.24 11.51
N LEU A 38 -21.29 -7.92 10.55
CA LEU A 38 -21.66 -7.10 9.39
C LEU A 38 -22.11 -7.98 8.24
N SER A 39 -23.30 -7.70 7.73
CA SER A 39 -23.74 -8.21 6.43
C SER A 39 -22.85 -7.69 5.29
N ARG A 40 -23.08 -8.17 4.08
CA ARG A 40 -22.35 -7.67 2.91
C ARG A 40 -22.63 -6.20 2.64
N GLU A 41 -23.83 -5.74 2.94
CA GLU A 41 -24.29 -4.38 2.75
C GLU A 41 -23.70 -3.49 3.85
N ASP A 42 -23.77 -3.93 5.10
CA ASP A 42 -23.21 -3.25 6.28
C ASP A 42 -21.70 -3.05 6.12
N PHE A 43 -20.99 -4.06 5.62
CA PHE A 43 -19.57 -3.96 5.32
C PHE A 43 -19.26 -2.87 4.28
N LYS A 44 -20.07 -2.75 3.22
CA LYS A 44 -19.87 -1.69 2.21
C LYS A 44 -20.02 -0.32 2.84
N VAL A 45 -21.02 -0.12 3.69
CA VAL A 45 -21.23 1.13 4.42
C VAL A 45 -20.03 1.43 5.31
N ALA A 46 -19.55 0.45 6.07
CA ALA A 46 -18.36 0.60 6.92
C ALA A 46 -17.11 1.00 6.11
N VAL A 47 -16.91 0.44 4.91
CA VAL A 47 -15.79 0.82 4.01
C VAL A 47 -15.94 2.26 3.52
N VAL A 48 -17.15 2.68 3.13
CA VAL A 48 -17.41 4.07 2.74
C VAL A 48 -17.08 5.02 3.90
N THR A 49 -17.52 4.70 5.11
CA THR A 49 -17.27 5.52 6.31
C THR A 49 -15.78 5.62 6.67
N LEU A 50 -15.01 4.54 6.53
CA LEU A 50 -13.58 4.51 6.93
C LEU A 50 -12.60 4.98 5.85
N PHE A 51 -12.94 4.78 4.58
CA PHE A 51 -12.04 4.98 3.45
C PHE A 51 -12.57 5.96 2.41
N GLY A 52 -13.83 6.41 2.52
CA GLY A 52 -14.42 7.42 1.63
C GLY A 52 -14.76 6.93 0.23
N TYR A 53 -14.80 5.62 -0.01
CA TYR A 53 -15.14 5.06 -1.32
C TYR A 53 -16.02 3.82 -1.20
N LYS A 54 -16.84 3.59 -2.24
CA LYS A 54 -17.70 2.42 -2.34
C LYS A 54 -16.90 1.23 -2.89
N PRO A 55 -16.74 0.12 -2.15
CA PRO A 55 -16.04 -1.04 -2.65
C PRO A 55 -16.79 -1.68 -3.82
N SER A 56 -16.05 -2.21 -4.79
CA SER A 56 -16.63 -2.85 -5.97
C SER A 56 -17.26 -4.21 -5.61
N LYS A 57 -18.08 -4.76 -6.53
CA LYS A 57 -18.67 -6.11 -6.35
C LYS A 57 -17.58 -7.17 -6.14
N ILE A 58 -16.49 -7.07 -6.90
CA ILE A 58 -15.35 -7.99 -6.85
C ILE A 58 -14.59 -7.85 -5.53
N GLU A 59 -14.34 -6.62 -5.09
CA GLU A 59 -13.63 -6.36 -3.83
C GLU A 59 -14.45 -6.88 -2.63
N ALA A 60 -15.73 -6.55 -2.58
CA ALA A 60 -16.62 -7.04 -1.52
C ALA A 60 -16.70 -8.57 -1.53
N ASN A 61 -16.83 -9.20 -2.70
CA ASN A 61 -16.83 -10.66 -2.82
C ASN A 61 -15.52 -11.27 -2.32
N SER A 62 -14.38 -10.69 -2.71
CA SER A 62 -13.06 -11.19 -2.30
C SER A 62 -12.90 -11.17 -0.78
N VAL A 63 -13.39 -10.12 -0.11
CA VAL A 63 -13.38 -10.06 1.36
C VAL A 63 -14.30 -11.11 1.95
N MET A 64 -15.54 -11.22 1.47
CA MET A 64 -16.52 -12.19 1.99
C MET A 64 -16.06 -13.64 1.80
N SER A 65 -15.45 -13.98 0.66
CA SER A 65 -14.92 -15.31 0.39
C SER A 65 -13.67 -15.66 1.20
N SER A 66 -12.97 -14.67 1.75
CA SER A 66 -11.80 -14.90 2.62
C SER A 66 -12.17 -15.19 4.08
N ILE A 67 -13.44 -15.07 4.40
CA ILE A 67 -14.01 -15.27 5.73
C ILE A 67 -14.56 -16.70 5.81
N ASN A 68 -14.64 -17.25 7.03
CA ASN A 68 -15.15 -18.60 7.25
C ASN A 68 -16.56 -18.75 6.68
N PRO A 69 -16.81 -19.73 5.78
CA PRO A 69 -18.12 -19.91 5.13
C PRO A 69 -19.26 -20.28 6.09
N ASN A 70 -18.92 -20.67 7.33
CA ASN A 70 -19.88 -21.02 8.37
C ASN A 70 -20.39 -19.80 9.16
N THR A 71 -19.93 -18.60 8.84
CA THR A 71 -20.33 -17.36 9.54
C THR A 71 -21.36 -16.60 8.72
N SER A 72 -22.37 -16.02 9.38
CA SER A 72 -23.44 -15.25 8.73
C SER A 72 -22.96 -13.91 8.14
N GLY A 73 -21.76 -13.46 8.51
CA GLY A 73 -21.16 -12.21 8.05
C GLY A 73 -19.84 -11.94 8.76
N ILE A 74 -19.33 -10.71 8.65
CA ILE A 74 -18.01 -10.34 9.16
C ILE A 74 -18.07 -10.04 10.65
N LEU A 75 -17.34 -10.79 11.46
CA LEU A 75 -17.24 -10.53 12.90
C LEU A 75 -16.33 -9.33 13.20
N LEU A 76 -16.49 -8.72 14.38
CA LEU A 76 -15.67 -7.55 14.79
C LEU A 76 -14.16 -7.80 14.65
N GLY A 77 -13.67 -8.95 15.11
CA GLY A 77 -12.25 -9.30 15.02
C GLY A 77 -11.74 -9.38 13.57
N GLU A 78 -12.55 -9.95 12.68
CA GLU A 78 -12.24 -10.06 11.26
C GLU A 78 -12.27 -8.69 10.58
N PHE A 79 -13.29 -7.88 10.90
CA PHE A 79 -13.42 -6.52 10.42
C PHE A 79 -12.18 -5.67 10.78
N LEU A 80 -11.75 -5.70 12.05
CA LEU A 80 -10.56 -4.98 12.49
C LEU A 80 -9.29 -5.44 11.74
N ASN A 81 -9.18 -6.73 11.46
CA ASN A 81 -8.06 -7.27 10.69
C ASN A 81 -8.07 -6.81 9.22
N ILE A 82 -9.26 -6.79 8.59
CA ILE A 82 -9.45 -6.31 7.22
C ILE A 82 -9.10 -4.82 7.12
N VAL A 83 -9.64 -3.99 8.01
CA VAL A 83 -9.36 -2.55 8.04
C VAL A 83 -7.88 -2.27 8.27
N ARG A 84 -7.24 -3.00 9.21
CA ARG A 84 -5.80 -2.89 9.48
C ARG A 84 -4.96 -3.18 8.24
N LYS A 85 -5.15 -4.34 7.61
CA LYS A 85 -4.41 -4.74 6.40
C LYS A 85 -4.60 -3.73 5.27
N LYS A 86 -5.82 -3.19 5.12
CA LYS A 86 -6.14 -2.19 4.10
C LYS A 86 -5.47 -0.84 4.37
N LYS A 87 -5.47 -0.37 5.62
CA LYS A 87 -4.75 0.86 6.02
C LYS A 87 -3.24 0.70 5.83
N GLU A 88 -2.67 -0.43 6.21
CA GLU A 88 -1.26 -0.75 5.99
C GLU A 88 -0.91 -0.72 4.49
N ALA A 89 -1.71 -1.35 3.64
CA ALA A 89 -1.53 -1.31 2.19
C ALA A 89 -1.66 0.11 1.60
N GLN A 90 -2.59 0.93 2.10
CA GLN A 90 -2.73 2.33 1.69
C GLN A 90 -1.51 3.18 2.10
N LEU A 91 -1.01 3.00 3.32
CA LEU A 91 0.18 3.71 3.82
C LEU A 91 1.41 3.36 2.99
N TYR A 92 1.65 2.08 2.72
CA TYR A 92 2.76 1.64 1.89
C TYR A 92 2.69 2.23 0.48
N ARG A 93 1.51 2.22 -0.16
CA ARG A 93 1.30 2.86 -1.46
C ARG A 93 1.52 4.37 -1.42
N ASN A 94 1.06 5.03 -0.35
CA ASN A 94 1.26 6.46 -0.17
C ASN A 94 2.73 6.81 0.04
N GLU A 95 3.48 6.10 0.88
CA GLU A 95 4.91 6.32 1.10
C GLU A 95 5.67 6.21 -0.23
N ILE A 96 5.39 5.17 -0.99
CA ILE A 96 5.97 4.98 -2.32
C ILE A 96 5.64 6.12 -3.28
N ARG A 97 4.38 6.57 -3.32
CA ARG A 97 3.98 7.71 -4.14
C ARG A 97 4.71 8.99 -3.73
N HIS A 98 4.85 9.25 -2.43
CA HIS A 98 5.58 10.43 -1.95
C HIS A 98 7.07 10.37 -2.32
N ILE A 99 7.71 9.22 -2.16
CA ILE A 99 9.11 9.01 -2.57
C ILE A 99 9.24 9.24 -4.08
N PHE A 100 8.34 8.67 -4.89
CA PHE A 100 8.36 8.86 -6.32
C PHE A 100 8.18 10.32 -6.73
N THR A 101 7.17 11.01 -6.18
CA THR A 101 6.93 12.43 -6.44
C THR A 101 8.12 13.31 -6.03
N ALA A 102 8.82 12.97 -4.95
CA ALA A 102 10.03 13.68 -4.55
C ALA A 102 11.18 13.55 -5.56
N PHE A 103 11.24 12.43 -6.29
CA PHE A 103 12.24 12.20 -7.34
C PHE A 103 11.82 12.71 -8.72
N ASP A 104 10.53 12.71 -9.05
CA ASP A 104 9.98 13.22 -10.31
C ASP A 104 9.85 14.76 -10.28
N ARG A 105 11.00 15.44 -10.23
CA ARG A 105 11.09 16.91 -10.12
C ARG A 105 10.44 17.66 -11.29
N HIS A 106 10.24 16.98 -12.41
CA HIS A 106 9.63 17.52 -13.62
C HIS A 106 8.17 17.11 -13.78
N TYR A 107 7.58 16.37 -12.83
CA TYR A 107 6.20 15.90 -12.84
C TYR A 107 5.81 15.16 -14.14
N ARG A 108 6.72 14.36 -14.70
CA ARG A 108 6.51 13.63 -15.95
C ARG A 108 5.69 12.36 -15.78
N GLY A 109 5.50 11.89 -14.54
CA GLY A 109 4.87 10.61 -14.22
C GLY A 109 5.80 9.41 -14.48
N TYR A 110 7.08 9.65 -14.74
CA TYR A 110 8.12 8.62 -14.87
C TYR A 110 9.49 9.19 -14.46
N LEU A 111 10.36 8.32 -13.95
CA LEU A 111 11.76 8.64 -13.65
C LEU A 111 12.67 8.18 -14.79
N THR A 112 13.53 9.08 -15.27
CA THR A 112 14.65 8.69 -16.13
C THR A 112 15.82 8.18 -15.29
N LEU A 113 16.77 7.52 -15.95
CA LEU A 113 18.03 7.14 -15.30
C LEU A 113 18.74 8.36 -14.69
N GLU A 114 18.67 9.51 -15.37
CA GLU A 114 19.27 10.75 -14.87
C GLU A 114 18.57 11.25 -13.60
N ASP A 115 17.24 11.22 -13.53
CA ASP A 115 16.49 11.58 -12.31
C ASP A 115 16.90 10.67 -11.15
N PHE A 116 16.98 9.36 -11.43
CA PHE A 116 17.36 8.33 -10.47
C PHE A 116 18.82 8.52 -9.99
N GLN A 117 19.76 8.80 -10.89
CA GLN A 117 21.15 9.10 -10.52
C GLN A 117 21.26 10.37 -9.67
N LYS A 118 20.57 11.45 -10.05
CA LYS A 118 20.54 12.72 -9.28
C LYS A 118 19.96 12.51 -7.88
N ALA A 119 18.89 11.73 -7.78
CA ALA A 119 18.28 11.33 -6.53
C ALA A 119 19.27 10.59 -5.61
N PHE A 120 19.87 9.51 -6.11
CA PHE A 120 20.82 8.68 -5.34
C PHE A 120 22.10 9.43 -4.96
N LYS A 121 22.62 10.31 -5.81
CA LYS A 121 23.75 11.18 -5.46
C LYS A 121 23.45 12.06 -4.24
N ARG A 122 22.19 12.44 -4.01
CA ARG A 122 21.78 13.25 -2.85
C ARG A 122 21.53 12.43 -1.60
N VAL A 123 20.87 11.27 -1.71
CA VAL A 123 20.48 10.45 -0.54
C VAL A 123 21.53 9.41 -0.13
N ALA A 124 22.38 8.98 -1.07
CA ALA A 124 23.39 7.95 -0.88
C ALA A 124 24.65 8.26 -1.73
N PRO A 125 25.37 9.37 -1.45
CA PRO A 125 26.50 9.83 -2.26
C PRO A 125 27.67 8.83 -2.33
N LYS A 126 27.74 7.91 -1.38
CA LYS A 126 28.78 6.85 -1.31
C LYS A 126 28.43 5.61 -2.15
N LEU A 127 27.22 5.54 -2.70
CA LEU A 127 26.81 4.39 -3.52
C LEU A 127 27.46 4.48 -4.91
N PRO A 128 28.17 3.45 -5.38
CA PRO A 128 28.79 3.47 -6.69
C PRO A 128 27.76 3.57 -7.81
N GLU A 129 28.07 4.36 -8.84
CA GLU A 129 27.18 4.59 -9.98
C GLU A 129 26.80 3.29 -10.72
N ARG A 130 27.71 2.32 -10.74
CA ARG A 130 27.44 0.97 -11.27
C ARG A 130 26.26 0.30 -10.56
N ILE A 131 26.18 0.40 -9.24
CA ILE A 131 25.08 -0.21 -8.47
C ILE A 131 23.77 0.52 -8.75
N ILE A 132 23.80 1.84 -8.93
CA ILE A 132 22.62 2.64 -9.29
C ILE A 132 22.08 2.21 -10.67
N LEU A 133 22.98 2.00 -11.63
CA LEU A 133 22.64 1.52 -12.98
C LEU A 133 22.08 0.10 -12.96
N GLU A 134 22.72 -0.80 -12.21
CA GLU A 134 22.24 -2.18 -12.03
C GLU A 134 20.84 -2.16 -11.41
N VAL A 135 20.61 -1.42 -10.32
CA VAL A 135 19.29 -1.31 -9.69
C VAL A 135 18.24 -0.77 -10.66
N PHE A 136 18.54 0.28 -11.44
CA PHE A 136 17.61 0.84 -12.43
C PHE A 136 17.29 -0.13 -13.58
N SER A 137 18.25 -0.97 -13.97
CA SER A 137 18.12 -1.92 -15.09
C SER A 137 17.56 -3.28 -14.69
N LEU A 138 17.54 -3.60 -13.39
CA LEU A 138 16.96 -4.84 -12.87
C LEU A 138 15.48 -4.95 -13.26
N PRO A 139 15.06 -6.03 -13.96
CA PRO A 139 13.64 -6.29 -14.22
C PRO A 139 12.86 -6.48 -12.90
N THR A 140 13.56 -6.77 -11.81
CA THR A 140 13.03 -7.02 -10.47
C THR A 140 12.67 -5.76 -9.69
N LEU A 141 12.97 -4.53 -10.15
CA LEU A 141 12.27 -3.35 -9.63
C LEU A 141 10.75 -3.51 -9.82
N SER A 142 10.32 -4.16 -10.91
CA SER A 142 8.93 -4.58 -11.14
C SER A 142 8.40 -5.62 -10.16
N ALA A 143 9.26 -6.39 -9.51
CA ALA A 143 8.90 -7.56 -8.69
C ALA A 143 9.01 -7.30 -7.18
N TYR A 144 9.98 -6.49 -6.72
CA TYR A 144 10.20 -6.18 -5.29
C TYR A 144 9.60 -4.84 -4.85
N LEU A 145 9.21 -3.98 -5.81
CA LEU A 145 8.43 -2.77 -5.55
C LEU A 145 7.15 -2.78 -6.41
N PRO A 146 6.24 -3.75 -6.21
CA PRO A 146 5.03 -3.87 -7.03
C PRO A 146 4.19 -2.57 -7.04
N SER A 147 4.32 -1.70 -6.04
CA SER A 147 3.64 -0.39 -6.00
C SER A 147 4.43 0.77 -6.60
N LEU A 148 5.77 0.74 -6.71
CA LEU A 148 6.47 1.71 -7.55
C LEU A 148 6.19 1.39 -9.02
N VAL A 149 6.18 0.12 -9.41
CA VAL A 149 6.11 -0.21 -10.85
C VAL A 149 4.70 -0.30 -11.42
N ALA A 150 3.67 -0.55 -10.59
CA ALA A 150 2.28 -0.48 -11.05
C ALA A 150 1.81 0.95 -11.40
N THR A 151 2.54 1.99 -11.01
CA THR A 151 2.25 3.39 -11.37
C THR A 151 3.39 4.06 -12.15
N CYS A 152 4.62 3.61 -12.01
CA CYS A 152 5.76 4.20 -12.70
C CYS A 152 6.01 3.45 -14.00
N ARG A 153 5.61 4.05 -15.12
CA ARG A 153 6.02 3.60 -16.45
C ARG A 153 7.52 3.91 -16.62
N TRP A 154 8.39 2.98 -16.24
CA TRP A 154 9.83 3.11 -16.43
C TRP A 154 10.15 3.16 -17.93
N ARG A 155 10.56 4.33 -18.42
CA ARG A 155 10.96 4.48 -19.82
C ARG A 155 12.44 4.17 -19.93
N LYS A 156 12.79 2.99 -20.45
CA LYS A 156 14.15 2.75 -20.95
C LYS A 156 14.39 3.75 -22.08
N SER A 157 15.42 4.60 -21.94
CA SER A 157 15.91 5.44 -23.03
C SER A 157 16.44 4.52 -24.13
N GLY A 158 15.77 4.49 -25.29
CA GLY A 158 16.31 3.81 -26.48
C GLY A 158 15.33 3.15 -27.47
N GLN A 159 14.02 3.08 -27.20
CA GLN A 159 13.08 2.50 -28.20
C GLN A 159 12.42 3.61 -29.03
N SER A 160 13.00 3.86 -30.22
CA SER A 160 12.32 4.59 -31.29
C SER A 160 11.08 3.79 -31.71
N ARG A 161 9.95 4.48 -31.92
CA ARG A 161 8.81 3.88 -32.61
C ARG A 161 9.20 3.73 -34.09
N ASN A 162 9.27 2.50 -34.57
CA ASN A 162 8.86 2.19 -35.93
C ASN A 162 7.48 1.55 -35.85
#